data_AF-X1N995-F1
#
_entry.id   AF-X1N995-F1
#
_cell.length_a   1.000
_cell.length_b   1.000
_cell.length_c   1.000
_cell.angle_alpha   90.00
_cell.angle_beta   90.00
_cell.angle_gamma   90.00
#
_symmetry.space_group_name_H-M   'P 1'
#
loop_
_entity.id
_entity.type
_entity.pdbx_description
1 polymer ?
#
loop_
_entity_poly.entity_id
_entity_poly.type
_entity_poly.pdbx_seq_one_letter_code
_entity_poly.pdbx_strand_id
1 'polypeptide(L)'
;PISQAADILFVRAHLIPVGEDQLPHIELTKEIARRFNRLFREVFPIPEALVGKVARLPGLDGQKMGKSLGNAIYLSDSILLKDL
;
A
#
# COMPACT_ATOMS: atom_id res chain seq x y z
N PRO A 1 3.07 11.71 -0.17
CA PRO A 1 3.55 10.89 -1.31
C PRO A 1 5.04 11.06 -1.67
N ILE A 2 5.64 12.25 -1.53
CA ILE A 2 7.10 12.42 -1.81
C ILE A 2 7.97 11.65 -0.83
N SER A 3 7.66 11.67 0.47
CA SER A 3 8.38 10.85 1.46
C SER A 3 8.28 9.36 1.12
N GLN A 4 7.09 8.88 0.75
CA GLN A 4 6.89 7.48 0.33
C GLN A 4 7.74 7.12 -0.91
N ALA A 5 7.86 8.03 -1.88
CA ALA A 5 8.74 7.83 -3.02
C ALA A 5 10.21 7.71 -2.58
N ALA A 6 10.65 8.54 -1.62
CA ALA A 6 11.99 8.42 -1.05
C ALA A 6 12.19 7.07 -0.34
N ASP A 7 11.22 6.61 0.45
CA ASP A 7 11.28 5.31 1.13
C ASP A 7 11.42 4.15 0.14
N ILE A 8 10.63 4.16 -0.94
CA ILE A 8 10.67 3.17 -2.03
C ILE A 8 12.02 3.17 -2.75
N LEU A 9 12.52 4.35 -3.13
CA LEU A 9 13.72 4.49 -3.94
C LEU A 9 15.00 4.28 -3.13
N PHE A 10 14.98 4.61 -1.84
CA PHE A 10 16.10 4.38 -0.92
C PHE A 10 16.51 2.92 -0.88
N VAL A 11 15.53 2.01 -0.80
CA VAL A 11 15.77 0.55 -0.82
C VAL A 11 15.87 -0.03 -2.24
N ARG A 12 15.77 0.82 -3.28
CA ARG A 12 15.79 0.41 -4.71
C ARG A 12 14.80 -0.70 -5.03
N ALA A 13 13.56 -0.54 -4.55
CA ALA A 13 12.51 -1.52 -4.79
C ALA A 13 12.20 -1.67 -6.30
N HIS A 14 11.98 -2.91 -6.74
CA HIS A 14 11.57 -3.21 -8.11
C HIS A 14 10.06 -3.49 -8.21
N LEU A 15 9.46 -3.99 -7.13
CA LEU A 15 8.06 -4.39 -7.07
C LEU A 15 7.47 -3.98 -5.72
N ILE A 16 6.27 -3.43 -5.73
CA ILE A 16 5.65 -2.85 -4.52
C ILE A 16 4.22 -3.36 -4.40
N PRO A 17 3.92 -4.22 -3.41
CA PRO A 17 2.54 -4.64 -3.14
C PRO A 17 1.73 -3.45 -2.64
N VAL A 18 0.66 -3.12 -3.35
CA VAL A 18 -0.22 -1.99 -3.02
C VAL A 18 -1.69 -2.29 -3.31
N GLY A 19 -2.58 -1.55 -2.66
CA GLY A 19 -3.99 -1.48 -3.06
C GLY A 19 -4.17 -0.63 -4.32
N GLU A 20 -5.26 -0.84 -5.06
CA GLU A 20 -5.61 -0.06 -6.27
C GLU A 20 -5.63 1.45 -6.00
N ASP A 21 -6.07 1.85 -4.81
CA ASP A 21 -6.14 3.25 -4.38
C ASP A 21 -4.76 3.93 -4.26
N GLN A 22 -3.68 3.16 -4.23
CA GLN A 22 -2.31 3.67 -4.10
C GLN A 22 -1.56 3.74 -5.44
N LEU A 23 -2.15 3.29 -6.55
CA LEU A 23 -1.54 3.37 -7.88
C LEU A 23 -1.06 4.79 -8.24
N PRO A 24 -1.80 5.89 -7.94
CA PRO A 24 -1.31 7.24 -8.22
C PRO A 24 0.02 7.57 -7.50
N HIS A 25 0.25 7.02 -6.31
CA HIS A 25 1.51 7.22 -5.58
C HIS A 25 2.67 6.45 -6.21
N ILE A 26 2.42 5.25 -6.76
CA ILE A 26 3.44 4.49 -7.47
C ILE A 26 3.81 5.17 -8.77
N GLU A 27 2.83 5.68 -9.55
CA GLU A 27 3.13 6.42 -10.78
C GLU A 27 3.93 7.70 -10.53
N LEU A 28 3.62 8.44 -9.45
CA LEU A 28 4.45 9.58 -9.04
C LEU A 28 5.88 9.14 -8.69
N THR A 29 6.04 8.01 -8.01
CA THR A 29 7.36 7.47 -7.66
C THR A 29 8.16 7.09 -8.91
N LYS A 30 7.51 6.47 -9.91
CA LYS A 30 8.12 6.16 -11.21
C LYS A 30 8.58 7.42 -11.91
N GLU A 31 7.77 8.49 -11.90
CA GLU A 31 8.15 9.76 -12.52
C GLU A 31 9.35 10.41 -11.81
N ILE A 32 9.38 10.39 -10.48
CA ILE A 32 10.53 10.88 -9.70
C ILE A 32 11.79 10.09 -10.05
N ALA A 33 11.71 8.75 -10.08
CA ALA A 33 12.83 7.88 -10.43
C ALA A 33 13.35 8.16 -11.84
N ARG A 34 12.46 8.24 -12.84
CA ARG A 34 12.81 8.58 -14.22
C ARG A 34 13.46 9.96 -14.31
N ARG A 35 12.89 10.97 -13.65
CA ARG A 35 13.42 12.33 -13.66
C ARG A 35 14.80 12.39 -13.01
N PHE A 36 15.00 11.76 -11.87
CA PHE A 36 16.30 11.69 -11.21
C PHE A 36 17.34 11.02 -12.10
N ASN A 37 16.98 9.87 -12.69
CA ASN A 37 17.89 9.12 -13.56
C ASN A 37 18.32 9.92 -14.80
N ARG A 38 17.39 10.70 -15.38
CA ARG A 38 17.67 11.59 -16.52
C ARG A 38 18.54 12.79 -16.13
N LEU A 39 18.33 13.39 -14.95
CA LEU A 39 19.02 14.61 -14.54
C LEU A 39 20.44 14.34 -14.04
N PHE A 40 20.69 13.20 -13.42
CA PHE A 40 21.96 12.93 -12.75
C PHE A 40 22.70 11.76 -13.39
N ARG A 41 22.15 10.55 -13.28
CA ARG A 41 22.62 9.30 -13.89
C ARG A 41 21.64 8.19 -13.51
N GLU A 42 21.70 7.06 -14.21
CA GLU A 42 20.90 5.89 -13.85
C GLU A 42 21.31 5.35 -12.47
N VAL A 43 20.45 5.58 -11.46
CA VAL A 43 20.65 5.15 -10.06
C VAL A 43 19.51 4.27 -9.58
N PHE A 44 18.27 4.68 -9.84
CA PHE A 44 17.10 4.03 -9.29
C PHE A 44 16.42 3.10 -10.31
N PRO A 45 16.06 1.87 -9.94
CA PRO A 45 15.14 1.09 -10.76
C PRO A 45 13.78 1.79 -10.83
N ILE A 46 13.02 1.53 -11.89
CA ILE A 46 11.63 2.00 -11.99
C ILE A 46 10.75 0.95 -11.30
N PRO A 47 10.13 1.28 -10.16
CA PRO A 47 9.34 0.30 -9.44
C PRO A 47 8.02 0.01 -10.15
N GLU A 48 7.56 -1.23 -10.07
CA GLU A 48 6.24 -1.65 -10.53
C GLU A 48 5.27 -1.90 -9.38
N ALA A 49 4.00 -1.57 -9.58
CA ALA A 49 2.94 -1.88 -8.62
C ALA A 49 2.52 -3.35 -8.74
N LEU A 50 2.39 -4.03 -7.61
CA LEU A 50 1.73 -5.33 -7.52
C LEU A 50 0.39 -5.14 -6.82
N VAL A 51 -0.70 -5.17 -7.60
CA VAL A 51 -2.06 -5.12 -7.07
C VAL A 51 -2.53 -6.54 -6.79
N GLY A 52 -2.99 -6.78 -5.56
CA GLY A 52 -3.56 -8.07 -5.16
C GLY A 52 -4.83 -8.40 -5.93
N LYS A 53 -5.06 -9.68 -6.22
CA LYS A 53 -6.26 -10.16 -6.94
C LYS A 53 -7.48 -10.35 -6.02
N VAL A 54 -7.36 -10.01 -4.74
CA VAL A 54 -8.38 -10.30 -3.73
C VAL A 54 -9.18 -9.04 -3.44
N ALA A 55 -10.50 -9.16 -3.40
CA ALA A 55 -11.39 -8.08 -3.02
C ALA A 55 -11.10 -7.62 -1.58
N ARG A 56 -11.42 -6.35 -1.29
CA ARG A 56 -11.33 -5.84 0.09
C ARG A 56 -12.29 -6.62 0.99
N LEU A 57 -11.80 -6.99 2.17
CA LEU A 57 -12.59 -7.72 3.15
C LEU A 57 -13.71 -6.81 3.70
N PRO A 58 -14.99 -7.21 3.61
CA PRO A 58 -16.08 -6.47 4.24
C PRO A 58 -16.02 -6.63 5.77
N GLY A 59 -16.49 -5.62 6.48
CA GLY A 59 -16.70 -5.66 7.93
C GLY A 59 -17.96 -6.44 8.30
N LEU A 60 -18.20 -6.54 9.61
CA LEU A 60 -19.37 -7.24 10.18
C LEU A 60 -20.72 -6.67 9.73
N ASP A 61 -20.71 -5.42 9.25
CA ASP A 61 -21.86 -4.66 8.75
C ASP A 61 -21.97 -4.64 7.21
N GLY A 62 -21.11 -5.37 6.50
CA GLY A 62 -21.05 -5.40 5.03
C GLY A 62 -20.32 -4.23 4.39
N GLN A 63 -19.92 -3.21 5.16
CA GLN A 63 -19.15 -2.06 4.67
C GLN A 63 -17.65 -2.38 4.63
N LYS A 64 -16.79 -1.41 4.29
CA LYS A 64 -15.33 -1.60 4.41
C LYS A 64 -14.97 -1.90 5.86
N MET A 65 -14.22 -2.98 6.11
CA MET A 65 -13.71 -3.27 7.44
C MET A 65 -12.76 -2.15 7.93
N GLY A 66 -12.95 -1.66 9.15
CA GLY A 66 -12.14 -0.59 9.71
C GLY A 66 -12.21 -0.51 11.23
N LYS A 67 -11.06 -0.27 11.87
CA LYS A 67 -10.97 -0.13 13.34
C LYS A 67 -11.88 0.97 13.89
N SER A 68 -11.91 2.12 13.21
CA SER A 68 -12.73 3.28 13.58
C SER A 68 -14.22 3.08 13.35
N LEU A 69 -14.60 2.07 12.57
CA LEU A 69 -16.00 1.73 12.29
C LEU A 69 -16.55 0.70 13.29
N GLY A 70 -15.69 0.14 14.16
CA GLY A 70 -16.10 -0.88 15.13
C GLY A 70 -16.58 -2.19 14.49
N ASN A 71 -16.32 -2.39 13.19
CA ASN A 71 -16.84 -3.51 12.39
C ASN A 71 -15.76 -4.54 12.02
N ALA A 72 -14.66 -4.58 12.78
CA ALA A 72 -13.49 -5.42 12.50
C ALA A 72 -13.32 -6.52 13.56
N ILE A 73 -12.93 -7.71 13.11
CA ILE A 73 -12.36 -8.76 13.97
C ILE A 73 -10.84 -8.65 13.89
N TYR A 74 -10.18 -8.51 15.04
CA TYR A 74 -8.73 -8.38 15.13
C TYR A 74 -8.05 -9.75 15.19
N LEU A 75 -6.84 -9.84 14.65
CA LEU A 75 -6.02 -11.05 14.74
C LEU A 75 -5.71 -11.48 16.19
N SER A 76 -5.77 -10.53 17.12
CA SER A 76 -5.53 -10.74 18.55
C SER A 76 -6.81 -10.94 19.36
N ASP A 77 -7.99 -10.94 18.73
CA ASP A 77 -9.24 -11.15 19.46
C ASP A 77 -9.26 -12.56 20.05
N SER A 78 -9.64 -12.66 21.32
CA SER A 78 -9.82 -13.95 21.99
C SER A 78 -11.12 -14.61 21.54
N ILE A 79 -11.14 -15.94 21.52
CA ILE A 79 -12.34 -16.76 21.27
C ILE A 79 -13.50 -16.45 22.23
N LEU A 80 -13.21 -15.87 23.39
CA LEU A 80 -14.23 -15.49 24.37
C LEU A 80 -15.15 -14.42 23.77
N LEU A 81 -16.31 -14.88 23.32
CA LEU A 81 -17.53 -14.10 23.13
C LEU A 81 -17.67 -13.17 24.33
N LYS A 82 -17.32 -11.89 24.17
CA LYS A 82 -17.79 -10.86 25.08
C LYS A 82 -19.29 -10.74 24.81
N ASP A 83 -20.04 -11.31 25.74
CA ASP A 83 -21.46 -11.08 26.00
C ASP A 83 -22.44 -11.78 25.04
N LEU A 84 -22.61 -13.08 25.29
CA LEU A 84 -23.94 -13.70 25.44
C LEU A 84 -24.29 -13.68 26.94
#